data_AF-A0A816VD69-F1
#
_entry.id   AF-A0A816VD69-F1
#
_cell.length_a   1.000
_cell.length_b   1.000
_cell.length_c   1.000
_cell.angle_alpha   90.00
_cell.angle_beta   90.00
_cell.angle_gamma   90.00
#
_symmetry.space_group_name_H-M   'P 1'
#
loop_
_entity.id
_entity.type
_entity.pdbx_description
1 polymer ?
#
loop_
_entity_poly.entity_id
_entity_poly.type
_entity_poly.pdbx_seq_one_letter_code
_entity_poly.pdbx_strand_id
1 'polypeptide(L)'
;MADEVTVQKARFSDRVRIRSILGRPDGGAGLAGQKVRISGWVKTGREQGKGAFAFLEVNDGSCPANLQVMVDASVSDLSKLVATGTCVTVDGCLKIPPEGKGTKQKVELSVVEVVDVGTVDTATYPIPKTKLTLERLREFPHLRSRTNSISAIARIRHALAIATHTFFDEEGFLYIQTPIITTSDCEGAGEMFQVTTLISHTEKLERDLIENPPPTEADVEAARLIVKARGEAVAHLKSAKASKETITASVAELNEAKASLSRTEERSKLKPGLPKLDGKIDYTQDFFGRQAFLTVSGQLQVETYACGLSDVYTFGPTFRAENSHTSRHLAEFWMVEPELAFADLEDDMNCAEAYVRYMCKWLLEKRYDDMELMAGVSIG
;
A
#
# COMPACT_ATOMS: atom_id res chain seq x y z
N MET A 1 19.63 -7.92 29.69
CA MET A 1 18.49 -8.00 30.61
C MET A 1 18.01 -6.58 30.84
N ALA A 2 16.89 -6.17 30.24
CA ALA A 2 16.33 -4.84 30.50
C ALA A 2 15.69 -4.85 31.90
N ASP A 3 15.87 -3.78 32.67
CA ASP A 3 15.31 -3.65 34.02
C ASP A 3 13.81 -3.99 34.02
N GLU A 4 13.46 -5.13 34.63
CA GLU A 4 12.07 -5.60 34.77
C GLU A 4 11.22 -4.68 35.65
N VAL A 5 11.82 -3.64 36.23
CA VAL A 5 11.20 -2.77 37.24
C VAL A 5 10.78 -1.42 36.65
N THR A 6 11.14 -1.07 35.42
CA THR A 6 10.84 0.28 34.87
C THR A 6 9.96 0.23 33.61
N VAL A 7 9.08 1.22 33.49
CA VAL A 7 8.28 1.41 32.29
C VAL A 7 9.18 1.77 31.11
N GLN A 8 9.08 1.00 30.03
CA GLN A 8 9.82 1.27 28.80
C GLN A 8 9.05 2.25 27.91
N LYS A 9 9.61 3.45 27.72
CA LYS A 9 9.15 4.40 26.71
C LYS A 9 9.45 3.87 25.31
N ALA A 10 8.64 4.27 24.34
CA ALA A 10 8.96 3.99 22.94
C ALA A 10 10.27 4.70 22.56
N ARG A 11 11.11 4.04 21.75
CA ARG A 11 12.41 4.61 21.33
C ARG A 11 12.30 6.00 20.69
N PHE A 12 11.19 6.28 20.02
CA PHE A 12 10.98 7.47 19.21
C PHE A 12 9.89 8.40 19.75
N SER A 13 9.36 8.15 20.96
CA SER A 13 8.39 9.04 21.60
C SER A 13 8.30 8.83 23.11
N ASP A 14 7.83 9.83 23.85
CA ASP A 14 7.58 9.70 25.30
C ASP A 14 6.43 8.77 25.65
N ARG A 15 5.72 8.25 24.63
CA ARG A 15 4.60 7.33 24.82
C ARG A 15 5.09 5.96 25.26
N VAL A 16 4.40 5.41 26.23
CA VAL A 16 4.50 4.02 26.66
C VAL A 16 3.44 3.22 25.89
N ARG A 17 3.87 2.15 25.22
CA ARG A 17 2.94 1.26 24.50
C ARG A 17 2.15 0.44 25.51
N ILE A 18 0.87 0.23 25.27
CA ILE A 18 0.02 -0.55 26.18
C ILE A 18 0.56 -1.99 26.31
N ARG A 19 1.07 -2.57 25.22
CA ARG A 19 1.71 -3.89 25.24
C ARG A 19 2.89 -3.99 26.20
N SER A 20 3.71 -2.95 26.39
CA SER A 20 4.84 -3.02 27.32
C SER A 20 4.41 -2.99 28.79
N ILE A 21 3.16 -2.60 29.06
CA ILE A 21 2.54 -2.65 30.39
C ILE A 21 1.85 -4.01 30.56
N LEU A 22 0.87 -4.31 29.71
CA LEU A 22 -0.03 -5.45 29.87
C LEU A 22 0.55 -6.78 29.40
N GLY A 23 1.56 -6.76 28.52
CA GLY A 23 2.23 -7.96 28.01
C GLY A 23 3.24 -8.57 28.96
N ARG A 24 3.41 -7.99 30.16
CA ARG A 24 4.27 -8.55 31.21
C ARG A 24 3.63 -9.78 31.85
N PRO A 25 4.42 -10.72 32.41
CA PRO A 25 3.87 -11.88 33.14
C PRO A 25 2.95 -11.49 34.31
N ASP A 26 3.26 -10.39 35.00
CA ASP A 26 2.47 -9.82 36.10
C ASP A 26 1.26 -8.99 35.61
N GLY A 27 1.06 -8.86 34.28
CA GLY A 27 0.06 -8.01 33.64
C GLY A 27 0.17 -6.52 33.99
N GLY A 28 1.37 -6.06 34.36
CA GLY A 28 1.68 -4.66 34.65
C GLY A 28 1.60 -4.28 36.13
N ALA A 29 1.24 -5.21 37.02
CA ALA A 29 1.10 -4.93 38.45
C ALA A 29 2.40 -4.40 39.10
N GLY A 30 3.56 -4.92 38.71
CA GLY A 30 4.87 -4.46 39.19
C GLY A 30 5.26 -3.05 38.73
N LEU A 31 4.47 -2.44 37.83
CA LEU A 31 4.68 -1.06 37.39
C LEU A 31 3.84 -0.03 38.18
N ALA A 32 3.09 -0.49 39.19
CA ALA A 32 2.30 0.40 40.04
C ALA A 32 3.18 1.48 40.70
N GLY A 33 2.67 2.71 40.76
CA GLY A 33 3.36 3.90 41.25
C GLY A 33 4.14 4.65 40.16
N GLN A 34 4.35 4.06 38.97
CA GLN A 34 5.09 4.72 37.90
C GLN A 34 4.22 5.69 37.10
N LYS A 35 4.82 6.83 36.72
CA LYS A 35 4.21 7.82 35.86
C LYS A 35 4.45 7.48 34.40
N VAL A 36 3.40 7.51 33.59
CA VAL A 36 3.45 7.14 32.18
C VAL A 36 2.60 8.08 31.33
N ARG A 37 3.04 8.30 30.09
CA ARG A 37 2.25 8.89 29.02
C ARG A 37 1.74 7.77 28.12
N ILE A 38 0.43 7.65 27.94
CA ILE A 38 -0.13 6.76 26.91
C ILE A 38 -0.88 7.57 25.86
N SER A 39 -0.99 7.01 24.66
CA SER A 39 -1.90 7.53 23.63
C SER A 39 -2.60 6.37 22.95
N GLY A 40 -3.89 6.53 22.66
CA GLY A 40 -4.66 5.52 21.98
C GLY A 40 -6.10 5.96 21.71
N TRP A 41 -6.93 5.00 21.32
CA TRP A 41 -8.34 5.21 21.03
C TRP A 41 -9.21 4.57 22.10
N VAL A 42 -10.23 5.31 22.52
CA VAL A 42 -11.23 4.84 23.47
C VAL A 42 -12.10 3.79 22.78
N LYS A 43 -12.02 2.56 23.28
CA LYS A 43 -12.89 1.45 22.88
C LYS A 43 -14.25 1.54 23.55
N THR A 44 -14.23 1.78 24.86
CA THR A 44 -15.42 1.97 25.69
C THR A 44 -15.15 3.03 26.74
N GLY A 45 -16.01 4.04 26.83
CA GLY A 45 -16.03 5.01 27.92
C GLY A 45 -17.35 4.96 28.69
N ARG A 46 -17.28 5.18 30.01
CA ARG A 46 -18.44 5.28 30.90
C ARG A 46 -18.17 6.26 32.04
N GLU A 47 -19.11 7.16 32.29
CA GLU A 47 -19.12 7.99 33.50
C GLU A 47 -19.70 7.21 34.68
N GLN A 48 -19.18 7.45 35.88
CA GLN A 48 -19.61 6.82 37.13
C GLN A 48 -19.58 7.84 38.27
N GLY A 49 -20.09 7.45 39.44
CA GLY A 49 -20.12 8.32 40.61
C GLY A 49 -20.97 9.58 40.41
N LYS A 50 -22.03 9.51 39.58
CA LYS A 50 -22.86 10.65 39.16
C LYS A 50 -22.06 11.73 38.40
N GLY A 51 -21.11 11.31 37.56
CA GLY A 51 -20.27 12.22 36.77
C GLY A 51 -19.01 12.69 37.49
N ALA A 52 -18.65 12.07 38.62
CA ALA A 52 -17.43 12.40 39.35
C ALA A 52 -16.16 11.91 38.63
N PHE A 53 -16.25 10.79 37.91
CA PHE A 53 -15.13 10.22 37.16
C PHE A 53 -15.62 9.38 35.98
N ALA A 54 -14.74 9.15 35.01
CA ALA A 54 -14.96 8.25 33.88
C ALA A 54 -13.94 7.11 33.87
N PHE A 55 -14.40 5.92 33.49
CA PHE A 55 -13.55 4.81 33.10
C PHE A 55 -13.52 4.69 31.59
N LEU A 56 -12.32 4.70 31.02
CA LEU A 56 -12.04 4.48 29.61
C LEU A 56 -11.27 3.17 29.45
N GLU A 57 -11.64 2.37 28.46
CA GLU A 57 -10.81 1.31 27.93
C GLU A 57 -10.07 1.86 26.72
N VAL A 58 -8.76 2.05 26.84
CA VAL A 58 -7.93 2.62 25.78
C VAL A 58 -7.13 1.50 25.12
N ASN A 59 -7.07 1.51 23.79
CA ASN A 59 -6.24 0.62 23.00
C ASN A 59 -5.40 1.43 22.01
N ASP A 60 -4.12 1.10 21.90
CA ASP A 60 -3.16 1.77 21.01
C ASP A 60 -2.78 0.92 19.78
N GLY A 61 -3.44 -0.23 19.61
CA GLY A 61 -3.19 -1.21 18.55
C GLY A 61 -1.98 -2.12 18.78
N SER A 62 -1.17 -1.91 19.83
CA SER A 62 0.07 -2.66 20.06
C SER A 62 -0.15 -4.11 20.53
N CYS A 63 -1.31 -4.38 21.13
CA CYS A 63 -1.79 -5.70 21.58
C CYS A 63 -3.34 -5.71 21.56
N PRO A 64 -3.98 -6.90 21.64
CA PRO A 64 -5.44 -7.01 21.73
C PRO A 64 -6.02 -6.48 23.05
N ALA A 65 -5.23 -6.42 24.13
CA ALA A 65 -5.68 -5.97 25.45
C ALA A 65 -5.91 -4.45 25.51
N ASN A 66 -6.89 -4.01 26.32
CA ASN A 66 -7.17 -2.60 26.59
C ASN A 66 -6.64 -2.23 27.98
N LEU A 67 -6.04 -1.06 28.12
CA LEU A 67 -5.70 -0.51 29.44
C LEU A 67 -6.91 0.24 30.01
N GLN A 68 -7.28 -0.08 31.25
CA GLN A 68 -8.25 0.75 31.98
C GLN A 68 -7.61 2.07 32.40
N VAL A 69 -8.28 3.16 32.08
CA VAL A 69 -7.86 4.53 32.37
C VAL A 69 -8.99 5.20 33.14
N MET A 70 -8.67 5.74 34.30
CA MET A 70 -9.61 6.47 35.16
C MET A 70 -9.30 7.96 35.12
N VAL A 71 -10.31 8.75 34.77
CA VAL A 71 -10.21 10.22 34.66
C VAL A 71 -11.21 10.85 35.63
N ASP A 72 -10.73 11.69 36.54
CA ASP A 72 -11.59 12.45 37.44
C ASP A 72 -12.13 13.71 36.74
N ALA A 73 -13.36 14.12 37.07
CA ALA A 73 -13.98 15.32 36.50
C ALA A 73 -13.21 16.61 36.83
N SER A 74 -12.38 16.61 37.88
CA SER A 74 -11.47 17.72 38.19
C SER A 74 -10.31 17.85 37.20
N VAL A 75 -9.99 16.80 36.43
CA VAL A 75 -8.87 16.79 35.48
C VAL A 75 -9.31 17.26 34.09
N SER A 76 -10.50 16.85 33.62
CA SER A 76 -11.00 17.19 32.29
C SER A 76 -12.52 17.03 32.21
N ASP A 77 -13.13 17.71 31.23
CA ASP A 77 -14.51 17.47 30.81
C ASP A 77 -14.67 16.03 30.29
N LEU A 78 -15.38 15.19 31.06
CA LEU A 78 -15.55 13.77 30.80
C LEU A 78 -16.36 13.48 29.53
N SER A 79 -17.30 14.37 29.19
CA SER A 79 -18.20 14.20 28.04
C SER A 79 -17.46 14.12 26.71
N LYS A 80 -16.29 14.77 26.63
CA LYS A 80 -15.41 14.77 25.45
C LYS A 80 -14.60 13.49 25.29
N LEU A 81 -14.46 12.71 26.36
CA LEU A 81 -13.55 11.55 26.42
C LEU A 81 -14.26 10.22 26.18
N VAL A 82 -15.52 10.10 26.58
CA VAL A 82 -16.20 8.78 26.69
C VAL A 82 -16.68 8.19 25.38
N ALA A 83 -16.75 8.98 24.31
CA ALA A 83 -17.20 8.51 23.01
C ALA A 83 -16.24 7.47 22.42
N THR A 84 -16.80 6.40 21.84
CA THR A 84 -15.99 5.36 21.20
C THR A 84 -15.33 5.92 19.94
N GLY A 85 -14.04 5.65 19.79
CA GLY A 85 -13.21 6.19 18.72
C GLY A 85 -12.51 7.50 19.06
N THR A 86 -12.82 8.14 20.19
CA THR A 86 -12.08 9.32 20.68
C THR A 86 -10.61 8.96 20.85
N CYS A 87 -9.73 9.79 20.31
CA CYS A 87 -8.29 9.70 20.50
C CYS A 87 -7.90 10.48 21.75
N VAL A 88 -7.09 9.89 22.61
CA VAL A 88 -6.61 10.53 23.84
C VAL A 88 -5.10 10.36 23.98
N THR A 89 -4.44 11.41 24.47
CA THR A 89 -3.11 11.33 25.06
C THR A 89 -3.21 11.80 26.50
N VAL A 90 -2.79 10.96 27.45
CA VAL A 90 -2.93 11.22 28.88
C VAL A 90 -1.64 10.87 29.62
N ASP A 91 -1.33 11.70 30.61
CA ASP A 91 -0.33 11.40 31.62
C ASP A 91 -1.02 10.94 32.89
N GLY A 92 -0.50 9.86 33.47
CA GLY A 92 -1.08 9.30 34.68
C GLY A 92 -0.10 8.48 35.48
N CYS A 93 -0.57 8.01 36.62
CA CYS A 93 0.13 7.08 37.48
C CYS A 93 -0.53 5.71 37.42
N LEU A 94 0.26 4.67 37.15
CA LEU A 94 -0.22 3.29 37.19
C LEU A 94 -0.55 2.90 38.63
N LYS A 95 -1.69 2.27 38.85
CA LYS A 95 -2.17 1.85 40.16
C LYS A 95 -2.70 0.42 40.11
N ILE A 96 -2.61 -0.26 41.25
CA ILE A 96 -3.34 -1.50 41.46
C ILE A 96 -4.80 -1.10 41.70
N PRO A 97 -5.77 -1.60 40.90
CA PRO A 97 -7.17 -1.28 41.12
C PRO A 97 -7.63 -1.80 42.49
N PRO A 98 -8.63 -1.18 43.13
CA PRO A 98 -9.15 -1.65 44.42
C PRO A 98 -9.65 -3.10 44.34
N GLU A 99 -9.42 -3.89 45.40
CA GLU A 99 -9.98 -5.23 45.53
C GLU A 99 -11.50 -5.16 45.57
N GLY A 100 -12.17 -5.88 44.66
CA GLY A 100 -13.62 -5.85 44.56
C GLY A 100 -14.17 -6.97 43.67
N LYS A 101 -15.45 -7.30 43.87
CA LYS A 101 -16.17 -8.27 43.01
C LYS A 101 -16.23 -7.71 41.58
N GLY A 102 -15.42 -8.30 40.68
CA GLY A 102 -15.41 -7.94 39.26
C GLY A 102 -14.12 -7.28 38.76
N THR A 103 -13.14 -7.02 39.63
CA THR A 103 -11.84 -6.46 39.23
C THR A 103 -11.01 -7.51 38.49
N LYS A 104 -11.18 -7.60 37.15
CA LYS A 104 -10.38 -8.46 36.28
C LYS A 104 -9.02 -7.86 35.88
N GLN A 105 -8.88 -6.54 36.03
CA GLN A 105 -7.68 -5.80 35.60
C GLN A 105 -6.61 -5.85 36.69
N LYS A 106 -5.36 -6.14 36.32
CA LYS A 106 -4.23 -6.19 37.26
C LYS A 106 -3.60 -4.81 37.51
N VAL A 107 -3.83 -3.86 36.60
CA VAL A 107 -3.32 -2.50 36.66
C VAL A 107 -4.31 -1.56 35.98
N GLU A 108 -4.39 -0.32 36.44
CA GLU A 108 -5.11 0.77 35.79
C GLU A 108 -4.27 2.05 35.79
N LEU A 109 -4.62 3.00 34.92
CA LEU A 109 -3.98 4.31 34.87
C LEU A 109 -4.89 5.37 35.48
N SER A 110 -4.46 5.97 36.60
CA SER A 110 -5.11 7.13 37.19
C SER A 110 -4.55 8.39 36.52
N VAL A 111 -5.38 9.07 35.73
CA VAL A 111 -4.96 10.24 34.95
C VAL A 111 -4.70 11.43 35.87
N VAL A 112 -3.60 12.12 35.59
CA VAL A 112 -3.18 13.37 36.24
C VAL A 112 -3.37 14.55 35.28
N GLU A 113 -3.16 14.32 33.98
CA GLU A 113 -3.29 15.34 32.95
C GLU A 113 -3.81 14.73 31.64
N VAL A 114 -4.77 15.42 31.01
CA VAL A 114 -5.19 15.13 29.65
C VAL A 114 -4.42 16.05 28.72
N VAL A 115 -3.47 15.49 27.97
CA VAL A 115 -2.52 16.23 27.13
C VAL A 115 -3.17 16.62 25.80
N ASP A 116 -3.90 15.69 25.20
CA ASP A 116 -4.55 15.92 23.90
C ASP A 116 -5.81 15.03 23.73
N VAL A 117 -6.82 15.57 23.04
CA VAL A 117 -8.09 14.90 22.77
C VAL A 117 -8.55 15.19 21.34
N GLY A 118 -8.65 14.13 20.54
CA GLY A 118 -9.35 14.14 19.25
C GLY A 118 -10.75 13.56 19.40
N THR A 119 -11.77 14.42 19.46
CA THR A 119 -13.17 13.99 19.60
C THR A 119 -13.70 13.34 18.32
N VAL A 120 -14.80 12.61 18.47
CA VAL A 120 -15.50 11.94 17.37
C VAL A 120 -16.94 12.42 17.34
N ASP A 121 -17.44 12.71 16.14
CA ASP A 121 -18.87 12.87 15.91
C ASP A 121 -19.54 11.49 15.92
N THR A 122 -20.31 11.24 16.98
CA THR A 122 -20.99 9.96 17.20
C THR A 122 -22.08 9.68 16.16
N ALA A 123 -22.58 10.70 15.46
CA ALA A 123 -23.61 10.51 14.43
C ALA A 123 -23.02 9.92 13.14
N THR A 124 -21.75 10.16 12.86
CA THR A 124 -21.09 9.78 11.60
C THR A 124 -20.06 8.66 11.77
N TYR A 125 -19.67 8.32 13.00
CA TYR A 125 -18.66 7.29 13.24
C TYR A 125 -19.19 5.86 12.95
N PRO A 126 -18.58 5.12 11.99
CA PRO A 126 -19.17 3.87 11.49
C PRO A 126 -18.86 2.63 12.33
N ILE A 127 -18.04 2.75 13.39
CA ILE A 127 -17.66 1.63 14.26
C ILE A 127 -18.35 1.79 15.61
N PRO A 128 -19.51 1.16 15.83
CA PRO A 128 -20.20 1.19 17.11
C PRO A 128 -19.47 0.34 18.15
N LYS A 129 -19.95 0.39 19.40
CA LYS A 129 -19.52 -0.52 20.47
C LYS A 129 -19.89 -1.98 20.21
N THR A 130 -20.88 -2.23 19.35
CA THR A 130 -21.40 -3.57 19.05
C THR A 130 -20.53 -4.30 18.02
N LYS A 131 -20.62 -5.64 18.01
CA LYS A 131 -19.90 -6.48 17.04
C LYS A 131 -20.43 -6.19 15.62
N LEU A 132 -19.51 -5.95 14.69
CA LEU A 132 -19.80 -5.82 13.26
C LEU A 132 -19.45 -7.14 12.54
N THR A 133 -20.15 -7.42 11.43
CA THR A 133 -19.81 -8.52 10.52
C THR A 133 -18.58 -8.17 9.68
N LEU A 134 -17.90 -9.18 9.14
CA LEU A 134 -16.74 -8.94 8.26
C LEU A 134 -17.15 -8.21 6.98
N GLU A 135 -18.34 -8.48 6.46
CA GLU A 135 -18.94 -7.83 5.29
C GLU A 135 -19.08 -6.33 5.53
N ARG A 136 -19.68 -5.95 6.67
CA ARG A 136 -19.85 -4.53 7.02
C ARG A 136 -18.51 -3.83 7.18
N LEU A 137 -17.50 -4.53 7.71
CA LEU A 137 -16.15 -3.97 7.85
C LEU A 137 -15.44 -3.76 6.51
N ARG A 138 -15.81 -4.49 5.44
CA ARG A 138 -15.25 -4.26 4.09
C ARG A 138 -15.70 -2.92 3.50
N GLU A 139 -16.82 -2.35 3.94
CA GLU A 139 -17.28 -1.03 3.51
C GLU A 139 -16.43 0.14 4.06
N PHE A 140 -15.70 -0.08 5.15
CA PHE A 140 -14.88 0.96 5.80
C PHE A 140 -13.41 0.54 5.93
N PRO A 141 -12.70 0.28 4.81
CA PRO A 141 -11.32 -0.22 4.84
C PRO A 141 -10.36 0.70 5.58
N HIS A 142 -10.62 2.01 5.55
CA HIS A 142 -9.83 3.05 6.20
C HIS A 142 -9.98 3.09 7.74
N LEU A 143 -11.04 2.48 8.30
CA LEU A 143 -11.30 2.48 9.76
C LEU A 143 -11.32 1.09 10.39
N ARG A 144 -11.61 0.03 9.61
CA ARG A 144 -11.81 -1.33 10.13
C ARG A 144 -10.64 -1.87 10.95
N SER A 145 -9.42 -1.39 10.72
CA SER A 145 -8.21 -1.73 11.49
C SER A 145 -8.32 -1.38 12.98
N ARG A 146 -9.27 -0.51 13.37
CA ARG A 146 -9.57 -0.17 14.76
C ARG A 146 -10.45 -1.21 15.47
N THR A 147 -10.93 -2.23 14.77
CA THR A 147 -11.69 -3.34 15.39
C THR A 147 -10.76 -4.44 15.90
N ASN A 148 -11.22 -5.22 16.87
CA ASN A 148 -10.41 -6.27 17.49
C ASN A 148 -9.97 -7.30 16.45
N SER A 149 -10.90 -7.84 15.65
CA SER A 149 -10.63 -8.86 14.65
C SER A 149 -9.65 -8.39 13.56
N ILE A 150 -9.87 -7.23 12.95
CA ILE A 150 -8.97 -6.77 11.86
C ILE A 150 -7.61 -6.36 12.40
N SER A 151 -7.54 -5.76 13.59
CA SER A 151 -6.25 -5.42 14.22
C SER A 151 -5.43 -6.67 14.55
N ALA A 152 -6.07 -7.74 15.01
CA ALA A 152 -5.43 -9.03 15.28
C ALA A 152 -4.93 -9.67 13.99
N ILE A 153 -5.76 -9.73 12.95
CA ILE A 153 -5.36 -10.22 11.62
C ILE A 153 -4.15 -9.43 11.09
N ALA A 154 -4.14 -8.11 11.24
CA ALA A 154 -3.01 -7.28 10.81
C ALA A 154 -1.71 -7.59 11.59
N ARG A 155 -1.79 -7.75 12.93
CA ARG A 155 -0.65 -8.13 13.77
C ARG A 155 -0.14 -9.54 13.48
N ILE A 156 -1.03 -10.49 13.18
CA ILE A 156 -0.71 -11.86 12.77
C ILE A 156 -0.02 -11.83 11.39
N ARG A 157 -0.58 -11.14 10.40
CA ARG A 157 0.01 -11.01 9.06
C ARG A 157 1.40 -10.38 9.11
N HIS A 158 1.58 -9.34 9.94
CA HIS A 158 2.90 -8.77 10.18
C HIS A 158 3.87 -9.80 10.80
N ALA A 159 3.44 -10.55 11.82
CA ALA A 159 4.30 -11.55 12.45
C ALA A 159 4.70 -12.67 11.49
N LEU A 160 3.78 -13.13 10.64
CA LEU A 160 4.06 -14.10 9.58
C LEU A 160 5.07 -13.54 8.57
N ALA A 161 4.89 -12.30 8.11
CA ALA A 161 5.84 -11.71 7.16
C ALA A 161 7.27 -11.60 7.73
N ILE A 162 7.40 -11.24 9.02
CA ILE A 162 8.71 -11.26 9.70
C ILE A 162 9.23 -12.69 9.80
N ALA A 163 8.39 -13.64 10.21
CA ALA A 163 8.78 -15.05 10.31
C ALA A 163 9.25 -15.61 8.97
N THR A 164 8.61 -15.25 7.86
CA THR A 164 9.02 -15.63 6.51
C THR A 164 10.45 -15.18 6.24
N HIS A 165 10.73 -13.89 6.42
CA HIS A 165 12.06 -13.37 6.21
C HIS A 165 13.09 -13.99 7.16
N THR A 166 12.73 -14.21 8.43
CA THR A 166 13.63 -14.84 9.40
C THR A 166 13.93 -16.29 9.06
N PHE A 167 12.92 -17.09 8.69
CA PHE A 167 13.11 -18.48 8.28
C PHE A 167 14.09 -18.57 7.12
N PHE A 168 13.84 -17.83 6.04
CA PHE A 168 14.70 -17.90 4.86
C PHE A 168 16.11 -17.34 5.13
N ASP A 169 16.26 -16.31 5.94
CA ASP A 169 17.57 -15.81 6.37
C ASP A 169 18.34 -16.85 7.22
N GLU A 170 17.65 -17.52 8.15
CA GLU A 170 18.23 -18.58 9.00
C GLU A 170 18.64 -19.82 8.19
N GLU A 171 17.89 -20.17 7.14
CA GLU A 171 18.19 -21.27 6.21
C GLU A 171 19.16 -20.87 5.08
N GLY A 172 19.65 -19.62 5.05
CA GLY A 172 20.68 -19.15 4.11
C GLY A 172 20.18 -18.69 2.74
N PHE A 173 18.87 -18.55 2.55
CA PHE A 173 18.28 -18.06 1.31
C PHE A 173 18.48 -16.54 1.15
N LEU A 174 18.66 -16.10 -0.10
CA LEU A 174 18.73 -14.67 -0.42
C LEU A 174 17.40 -14.12 -0.91
N TYR A 175 16.97 -12.99 -0.35
CA TYR A 175 15.75 -12.29 -0.78
C TYR A 175 15.98 -11.55 -2.11
N ILE A 176 15.23 -11.93 -3.13
CA ILE A 176 15.28 -11.35 -4.48
C ILE A 176 14.00 -10.57 -4.77
N GLN A 177 14.16 -9.32 -5.19
CA GLN A 177 13.05 -8.48 -5.66
C GLN A 177 12.85 -8.69 -7.16
N THR A 178 11.84 -9.47 -7.51
CA THR A 178 11.49 -9.74 -8.92
C THR A 178 10.70 -8.58 -9.54
N PRO A 179 10.82 -8.33 -10.86
CA PRO A 179 10.04 -7.32 -11.55
C PRO A 179 8.53 -7.60 -11.48
N ILE A 180 7.75 -6.56 -11.18
CA ILE A 180 6.28 -6.64 -11.16
C ILE A 180 5.68 -6.46 -12.56
N ILE A 181 6.26 -5.56 -13.35
CA ILE A 181 5.88 -5.40 -14.75
C ILE A 181 6.69 -6.40 -15.58
N THR A 182 5.99 -7.24 -16.33
CA THR A 182 6.57 -8.28 -17.17
C THR A 182 6.10 -8.16 -18.61
N THR A 183 6.94 -8.59 -19.55
CA THR A 183 6.56 -8.77 -20.96
C THR A 183 6.42 -10.26 -21.31
N SER A 184 6.56 -11.12 -20.29
CA SER A 184 6.54 -12.57 -20.40
C SER A 184 5.38 -13.11 -19.57
N ASP A 185 4.65 -14.06 -20.15
CA ASP A 185 3.72 -14.89 -19.40
C ASP A 185 4.50 -16.02 -18.73
N CYS A 186 4.46 -16.08 -17.39
CA CYS A 186 5.24 -17.06 -16.62
C CYS A 186 4.50 -18.40 -16.46
N GLU A 187 3.17 -18.39 -16.33
CA GLU A 187 2.36 -19.59 -16.05
C GLU A 187 1.62 -20.10 -17.29
N GLY A 188 1.55 -19.31 -18.37
CA GLY A 188 1.00 -19.75 -19.67
C GLY A 188 -0.50 -20.06 -19.68
N ALA A 189 -1.22 -19.75 -18.60
CA ALA A 189 -2.58 -20.26 -18.37
C ALA A 189 -3.58 -19.24 -17.80
N GLY A 190 -3.18 -17.98 -17.56
CA GLY A 190 -4.01 -17.00 -16.87
C GLY A 190 -4.26 -15.71 -17.67
N GLU A 191 -5.43 -15.11 -17.46
CA GLU A 191 -5.65 -13.72 -17.86
C GLU A 191 -4.74 -12.80 -17.00
N MET A 192 -3.96 -11.94 -17.65
CA MET A 192 -3.08 -10.98 -17.00
C MET A 192 -3.61 -9.55 -17.14
N PHE A 193 -3.37 -8.71 -16.13
CA PHE A 193 -3.65 -7.28 -16.24
C PHE A 193 -2.64 -6.63 -17.16
N GLN A 194 -3.11 -6.02 -18.24
CA GLN A 194 -2.26 -5.26 -19.13
C GLN A 194 -1.91 -3.89 -18.55
N VAL A 195 -0.63 -3.52 -18.62
CA VAL A 195 -0.11 -2.20 -18.25
C VAL A 195 0.18 -1.43 -19.53
N THR A 196 -0.50 -0.29 -19.73
CA THR A 196 -0.38 0.49 -20.96
C THR A 196 -0.48 1.99 -20.70
N THR A 197 0.25 2.78 -21.49
CA THR A 197 0.14 4.24 -21.57
C THR A 197 -0.67 4.72 -22.77
N LEU A 198 -0.98 3.82 -23.71
CA LEU A 198 -1.64 4.15 -24.98
C LEU A 198 -3.01 4.81 -24.77
N ILE A 199 -3.80 4.36 -23.79
CA ILE A 199 -5.13 4.93 -23.53
C ILE A 199 -5.03 6.42 -23.20
N SER A 200 -4.15 6.79 -22.27
CA SER A 200 -3.97 8.20 -21.89
C SER A 200 -3.38 9.04 -23.03
N HIS A 201 -2.48 8.47 -23.84
CA HIS A 201 -1.95 9.13 -25.03
C HIS A 201 -3.04 9.38 -26.07
N THR A 202 -3.90 8.40 -26.31
CA THR A 202 -5.05 8.52 -27.21
C THR A 202 -6.03 9.59 -26.71
N GLU A 203 -6.42 9.59 -25.44
CA GLU A 203 -7.32 10.62 -24.88
C GLU A 203 -6.76 12.04 -25.01
N LYS A 204 -5.44 12.20 -24.82
CA LYS A 204 -4.77 13.50 -25.01
C LYS A 204 -4.77 13.91 -26.47
N LEU A 205 -4.44 12.98 -27.38
CA LEU A 205 -4.46 13.23 -28.82
C LEU A 205 -5.86 13.60 -29.29
N GLU A 206 -6.89 12.89 -28.85
CA GLU A 206 -8.28 13.18 -29.22
C GLU A 206 -8.71 14.58 -28.79
N ARG A 207 -8.36 15.01 -27.58
CA ARG A 207 -8.59 16.40 -27.15
C ARG A 207 -7.85 17.41 -28.02
N ASP A 208 -6.56 17.16 -28.33
CA ASP A 208 -5.79 18.04 -29.22
C ASP A 208 -6.41 18.11 -30.62
N LEU A 209 -6.88 16.99 -31.18
CA LEU A 209 -7.49 16.96 -32.51
C LEU A 209 -8.85 17.67 -32.58
N ILE A 210 -9.58 17.76 -31.46
CA ILE A 210 -10.80 18.57 -31.37
C ILE A 210 -10.47 20.06 -31.35
N GLU A 211 -9.50 20.48 -30.54
CA GLU A 211 -9.08 21.88 -30.43
C GLU A 211 -8.35 22.36 -31.68
N ASN A 212 -7.56 21.46 -32.29
CA ASN A 212 -6.68 21.72 -33.41
C ASN A 212 -6.91 20.65 -34.50
N PRO A 213 -7.88 20.84 -35.42
CA PRO A 213 -8.19 19.83 -36.44
C PRO A 213 -6.99 19.45 -37.33
N PRO A 214 -6.91 18.20 -37.81
CA PRO A 214 -5.91 17.83 -38.83
C PRO A 214 -6.05 18.68 -40.10
N PRO A 215 -4.93 19.05 -40.75
CA PRO A 215 -4.96 19.69 -42.07
C PRO A 215 -5.67 18.79 -43.09
N THR A 216 -6.46 19.40 -43.97
CA THR A 216 -7.09 18.70 -45.09
C THR A 216 -6.07 18.33 -46.16
N GLU A 217 -6.43 17.43 -47.07
CA GLU A 217 -5.59 17.11 -48.23
C GLU A 217 -5.28 18.36 -49.09
N ALA A 218 -6.23 19.30 -49.16
CA ALA A 218 -6.02 20.59 -49.82
C ALA A 218 -4.98 21.46 -49.10
N ASP A 219 -4.95 21.45 -47.77
CA ASP A 219 -3.95 22.18 -46.98
C ASP A 219 -2.55 21.60 -47.16
N VAL A 220 -2.44 20.27 -47.23
CA VAL A 220 -1.17 19.58 -47.52
C VAL A 220 -0.70 19.91 -48.93
N GLU A 221 -1.58 19.87 -49.92
CA GLU A 221 -1.23 20.19 -51.31
C GLU A 221 -0.86 21.67 -51.49
N ALA A 222 -1.56 22.59 -50.82
CA ALA A 222 -1.19 24.00 -50.77
C ALA A 222 0.23 24.20 -50.19
N ALA A 223 0.57 23.49 -49.11
CA ALA A 223 1.92 23.51 -48.55
C ALA A 223 2.98 22.96 -49.53
N ARG A 224 2.66 21.91 -50.30
CA ARG A 224 3.54 21.38 -51.36
C ARG A 224 3.77 22.39 -52.48
N LEU A 225 2.72 23.09 -52.92
CA LEU A 225 2.82 24.14 -53.94
C LEU A 225 3.70 25.31 -53.45
N ILE A 226 3.61 25.68 -52.17
CA ILE A 226 4.49 26.72 -51.59
C ILE A 226 5.96 26.27 -51.62
N VAL A 227 6.27 25.03 -51.23
CA VAL A 227 7.63 24.48 -51.31
C VAL A 227 8.14 24.49 -52.75
N LYS A 228 7.29 24.11 -53.71
CA LYS A 228 7.62 24.13 -55.14
C LYS A 228 7.92 25.55 -55.64
N ALA A 229 7.04 26.51 -55.38
CA ALA A 229 7.21 27.90 -55.79
C ALA A 229 8.47 28.55 -55.18
N ARG A 230 8.76 28.29 -53.90
CA ARG A 230 10.00 28.77 -53.25
C ARG A 230 11.24 28.09 -53.83
N GLY A 231 11.14 26.81 -54.20
CA GLY A 231 12.20 26.10 -54.91
C GLY A 231 12.51 26.71 -56.28
N GLU A 232 11.48 27.04 -57.05
CA GLU A 232 11.59 27.72 -58.34
C GLU A 232 12.18 29.14 -58.20
N ALA A 233 11.79 29.90 -57.18
CA ALA A 233 12.35 31.22 -56.89
C ALA A 233 13.87 31.15 -56.57
N VAL A 234 14.30 30.18 -55.78
CA VAL A 234 15.74 29.94 -55.51
C VAL A 234 16.48 29.59 -56.80
N ALA A 235 15.89 28.75 -57.65
CA ALA A 235 16.49 28.36 -58.93
C ALA A 235 16.64 29.57 -59.87
N HIS A 236 15.61 30.43 -59.95
CA HIS A 236 15.63 31.65 -60.74
C HIS A 236 16.65 32.68 -60.23
N LEU A 237 16.77 32.88 -58.91
CA LEU A 237 17.76 33.79 -58.33
C LEU A 237 19.20 33.31 -58.58
N LYS A 238 19.42 31.98 -58.55
CA LYS A 238 20.71 31.37 -58.90
C LYS A 238 21.04 31.54 -60.38
N SER A 239 20.08 31.35 -61.28
CA SER A 239 20.30 31.52 -62.73
C SER A 239 20.50 32.99 -63.12
N ALA A 240 19.81 33.92 -62.46
CA ALA A 240 19.95 35.36 -62.64
C ALA A 240 21.22 35.96 -62.00
N LYS A 241 22.07 35.14 -61.35
CA LYS A 241 23.29 35.58 -60.63
C LYS A 241 23.01 36.70 -59.62
N ALA A 242 21.90 36.60 -58.90
CA ALA A 242 21.57 37.52 -57.80
C ALA A 242 22.66 37.52 -56.71
N SER A 243 22.65 38.53 -55.84
CA SER A 243 23.65 38.62 -54.76
C SER A 243 23.58 37.41 -53.83
N LYS A 244 24.73 37.09 -53.22
CA LYS A 244 24.84 35.95 -52.29
C LYS A 244 23.88 36.10 -51.12
N GLU A 245 23.67 37.31 -50.64
CA GLU A 245 22.76 37.66 -49.56
C GLU A 245 21.31 37.34 -49.95
N THR A 246 20.87 37.74 -51.15
CA THR A 246 19.51 37.48 -51.65
C THR A 246 19.24 35.99 -51.86
N ILE A 247 20.22 35.25 -52.40
CA ILE A 247 20.08 33.79 -52.56
C ILE A 247 20.01 33.10 -51.20
N THR A 248 20.83 33.53 -50.24
CA THR A 248 20.85 32.95 -48.88
C THR A 248 19.51 33.16 -48.16
N ALA A 249 18.95 34.37 -48.27
CA ALA A 249 17.62 34.67 -47.72
C ALA A 249 16.53 33.78 -48.33
N SER A 250 16.52 33.62 -49.66
CA SER A 250 15.52 32.78 -50.35
C SER A 250 15.66 31.28 -50.02
N VAL A 251 16.88 30.78 -49.78
CA VAL A 251 17.11 29.40 -49.31
C VAL A 251 16.59 29.20 -47.89
N ALA A 252 16.71 30.21 -47.01
CA ALA A 252 16.14 30.13 -45.65
C ALA A 252 14.62 29.99 -45.70
N GLU A 253 13.94 30.79 -46.53
CA GLU A 253 12.48 30.69 -46.74
C GLU A 253 12.06 29.32 -47.31
N LEU A 254 12.84 28.75 -48.24
CA LEU A 254 12.59 27.40 -48.76
C LEU A 254 12.71 26.34 -47.67
N ASN A 255 13.72 26.44 -46.79
CA ASN A 255 13.90 25.50 -45.69
C ASN A 255 12.76 25.60 -44.66
N GLU A 256 12.31 26.82 -44.36
CA GLU A 256 11.15 27.04 -43.50
C GLU A 256 9.87 26.46 -44.12
N ALA A 257 9.65 26.66 -45.43
CA ALA A 257 8.52 26.07 -46.15
C ALA A 257 8.56 24.52 -46.12
N LYS A 258 9.75 23.91 -46.27
CA LYS A 258 9.92 22.45 -46.15
C LYS A 258 9.62 21.94 -44.74
N ALA A 259 10.09 22.64 -43.71
CA ALA A 259 9.78 22.28 -42.32
C ALA A 259 8.28 22.43 -42.01
N SER A 260 7.64 23.46 -42.57
CA SER A 260 6.19 23.64 -42.47
C SER A 260 5.43 22.49 -43.14
N LEU A 261 5.79 22.12 -44.38
CA LEU A 261 5.20 20.98 -45.08
C LEU A 261 5.35 19.68 -44.28
N SER A 262 6.54 19.41 -43.72
CA SER A 262 6.79 18.21 -42.90
C SER A 262 5.83 18.15 -41.71
N ARG A 263 5.65 19.25 -40.97
CA ARG A 263 4.71 19.32 -39.84
C ARG A 263 3.26 19.14 -40.28
N THR A 264 2.86 19.73 -41.40
CA THR A 264 1.51 19.58 -41.95
C THR A 264 1.24 18.13 -42.37
N GLU A 265 2.22 17.47 -43.01
CA GLU A 265 2.13 16.06 -43.42
C GLU A 265 2.16 15.08 -42.24
N GLU A 266 2.89 15.38 -41.16
CA GLU A 266 2.85 14.59 -39.92
C GLU A 266 1.51 14.76 -39.21
N ARG A 267 1.01 15.99 -39.10
CA ARG A 267 -0.27 16.28 -38.45
C ARG A 267 -1.45 15.67 -39.21
N SER A 268 -1.43 15.68 -40.54
CA SER A 268 -2.51 15.08 -41.35
C SER A 268 -2.60 13.55 -41.21
N LYS A 269 -1.53 12.90 -40.75
CA LYS A 269 -1.50 11.45 -40.47
C LYS A 269 -2.04 11.09 -39.10
N LEU A 270 -2.18 12.06 -38.18
CA LEU A 270 -2.72 11.81 -36.84
C LEU A 270 -4.18 11.38 -36.95
N LYS A 271 -4.51 10.30 -36.24
CA LYS A 271 -5.86 9.73 -36.18
C LYS A 271 -6.26 9.56 -34.72
N PRO A 272 -7.54 9.78 -34.39
CA PRO A 272 -8.07 9.43 -33.08
C PRO A 272 -8.05 7.91 -32.87
N GLY A 273 -8.15 7.47 -31.62
CA GLY A 273 -8.08 6.07 -31.23
C GLY A 273 -6.67 5.53 -30.99
N LEU A 274 -6.59 4.23 -30.68
CA LEU A 274 -5.34 3.53 -30.43
C LEU A 274 -4.52 3.42 -31.72
N PRO A 275 -3.18 3.57 -31.66
CA PRO A 275 -2.32 3.43 -32.83
C PRO A 275 -2.42 2.00 -33.38
N LYS A 276 -2.39 1.88 -34.71
CA LYS A 276 -2.52 0.59 -35.41
C LYS A 276 -1.40 0.37 -36.41
N LEU A 277 -0.89 -0.87 -36.43
CA LEU A 277 0.04 -1.39 -37.42
C LEU A 277 -0.53 -2.73 -37.93
N ASP A 278 -0.67 -2.88 -39.24
CA ASP A 278 -1.24 -4.08 -39.88
C ASP A 278 -2.59 -4.55 -39.29
N GLY A 279 -3.43 -3.58 -38.92
CA GLY A 279 -4.77 -3.83 -38.35
C GLY A 279 -4.80 -4.23 -36.87
N LYS A 280 -3.63 -4.42 -36.23
CA LYS A 280 -3.49 -4.66 -34.79
C LYS A 280 -3.07 -3.40 -34.05
N ILE A 281 -3.21 -3.38 -32.73
CA ILE A 281 -2.70 -2.29 -31.89
C ILE A 281 -1.17 -2.26 -32.03
N ASP A 282 -0.63 -1.08 -32.32
CA ASP A 282 0.80 -0.84 -32.42
C ASP A 282 1.38 -0.53 -31.03
N TYR A 283 1.87 -1.56 -30.37
CA TYR A 283 2.52 -1.43 -29.05
C TYR A 283 3.94 -0.87 -29.12
N THR A 284 4.52 -0.62 -30.30
CA THR A 284 5.84 0.02 -30.40
C THR A 284 5.81 1.47 -29.88
N GLN A 285 4.63 2.07 -29.83
CA GLN A 285 4.35 3.40 -29.27
C GLN A 285 3.95 3.37 -27.79
N ASP A 286 3.84 2.19 -27.18
CA ASP A 286 3.60 2.07 -25.73
C ASP A 286 4.91 2.23 -24.94
N PHE A 287 4.82 2.35 -23.63
CA PHE A 287 5.93 2.71 -22.75
C PHE A 287 7.15 1.79 -22.90
N PHE A 288 6.94 0.48 -23.02
CA PHE A 288 8.00 -0.53 -23.17
C PHE A 288 8.29 -0.92 -24.62
N GLY A 289 7.65 -0.25 -25.60
CA GLY A 289 7.74 -0.58 -27.02
C GLY A 289 7.19 -1.98 -27.39
N ARG A 290 6.46 -2.62 -26.46
CA ARG A 290 5.75 -3.90 -26.61
C ARG A 290 4.70 -4.01 -25.52
N GLN A 291 3.87 -5.06 -25.58
CA GLN A 291 2.90 -5.35 -24.52
C GLN A 291 3.61 -5.65 -23.20
N ALA A 292 3.08 -5.09 -22.12
CA ALA A 292 3.53 -5.32 -20.76
C ALA A 292 2.32 -5.61 -19.86
N PHE A 293 2.57 -6.36 -18.80
CA PHE A 293 1.54 -6.92 -17.91
C PHE A 293 2.01 -6.86 -16.46
N LEU A 294 1.07 -6.96 -15.53
CA LEU A 294 1.38 -7.25 -14.13
C LEU A 294 1.65 -8.75 -13.97
N THR A 295 2.72 -9.11 -13.27
CA THR A 295 3.16 -10.50 -13.15
C THR A 295 2.21 -11.36 -12.32
N VAL A 296 2.07 -12.62 -12.73
CA VAL A 296 1.33 -13.67 -12.00
C VAL A 296 2.22 -14.39 -10.98
N SER A 297 3.54 -14.42 -11.25
CA SER A 297 4.56 -15.11 -10.46
C SER A 297 5.95 -14.52 -10.74
N GLY A 298 6.84 -14.56 -9.76
CA GLY A 298 8.26 -14.24 -9.91
C GLY A 298 9.14 -15.46 -10.22
N GLN A 299 8.56 -16.65 -10.38
CA GLN A 299 9.26 -17.94 -10.45
C GLN A 299 10.37 -17.96 -11.52
N LEU A 300 10.03 -17.64 -12.77
CA LEU A 300 11.01 -17.65 -13.86
C LEU A 300 12.20 -16.71 -13.61
N GLN A 301 11.99 -15.61 -12.87
CA GLN A 301 13.08 -14.72 -12.51
C GLN A 301 13.93 -15.29 -11.39
N VAL A 302 13.33 -15.86 -10.34
CA VAL A 302 14.11 -16.46 -9.24
C VAL A 302 14.90 -17.70 -9.68
N GLU A 303 14.44 -18.47 -10.67
CA GLU A 303 15.23 -19.56 -11.29
C GLU A 303 16.60 -19.06 -11.81
N THR A 304 16.61 -17.90 -12.47
CA THR A 304 17.87 -17.31 -12.97
C THR A 304 18.82 -16.91 -11.85
N TYR A 305 18.28 -16.45 -10.71
CA TYR A 305 19.08 -16.08 -9.56
C TYR A 305 19.57 -17.30 -8.80
N ALA A 306 18.76 -18.35 -8.64
CA ALA A 306 19.14 -19.60 -7.99
C ALA A 306 20.39 -20.20 -8.65
N CYS A 307 20.47 -20.14 -9.99
CA CYS A 307 21.64 -20.59 -10.75
C CYS A 307 22.96 -19.86 -10.42
N GLY A 308 22.90 -18.65 -9.85
CA GLY A 308 24.08 -17.86 -9.46
C GLY A 308 24.26 -17.64 -7.96
N LEU A 309 23.20 -17.87 -7.17
CA LEU A 309 23.13 -17.52 -5.75
C LEU A 309 22.77 -18.69 -4.83
N SER A 310 22.64 -19.90 -5.38
CA SER A 310 22.12 -21.09 -4.69
C SER A 310 20.64 -20.94 -4.37
N ASP A 311 20.28 -20.62 -3.13
CA ASP A 311 18.91 -20.64 -2.67
C ASP A 311 18.38 -19.21 -2.52
N VAL A 312 17.24 -18.94 -3.14
CA VAL A 312 16.67 -17.60 -3.22
C VAL A 312 15.18 -17.65 -2.96
N TYR A 313 14.59 -16.53 -2.59
CA TYR A 313 13.14 -16.40 -2.52
C TYR A 313 12.70 -15.00 -2.92
N THR A 314 11.49 -14.88 -3.48
CA THR A 314 10.81 -13.59 -3.60
C THR A 314 9.63 -13.52 -2.64
N PHE A 315 9.28 -12.30 -2.25
CA PHE A 315 8.13 -11.97 -1.42
C PHE A 315 7.55 -10.65 -1.95
N GLY A 316 6.59 -10.77 -2.88
CA GLY A 316 6.07 -9.63 -3.60
C GLY A 316 4.59 -9.76 -3.96
N PRO A 317 3.97 -8.67 -4.43
CA PRO A 317 2.61 -8.72 -4.96
C PRO A 317 2.58 -9.46 -6.31
N THR A 318 1.52 -10.23 -6.52
CA THR A 318 1.18 -10.85 -7.80
C THR A 318 -0.29 -10.64 -8.13
N PHE A 319 -0.62 -10.78 -9.40
CA PHE A 319 -1.91 -10.36 -9.93
C PHE A 319 -2.54 -11.45 -10.78
N ARG A 320 -3.86 -11.63 -10.67
CA ARG A 320 -4.65 -12.54 -11.53
C ARG A 320 -5.85 -11.79 -12.06
N ALA A 321 -6.00 -11.72 -13.38
CA ALA A 321 -7.10 -10.98 -14.01
C ALA A 321 -8.35 -11.83 -14.28
N GLU A 322 -8.34 -13.08 -13.84
CA GLU A 322 -9.51 -13.98 -13.92
C GLU A 322 -10.74 -13.32 -13.29
N ASN A 323 -11.84 -13.31 -14.03
CA ASN A 323 -13.12 -12.78 -13.54
C ASN A 323 -13.79 -13.75 -12.54
N SER A 324 -13.24 -13.84 -11.34
CA SER A 324 -13.64 -14.80 -10.30
C SER A 324 -14.04 -14.11 -9.00
N HIS A 325 -15.33 -14.16 -8.67
CA HIS A 325 -15.89 -13.57 -7.45
C HIS A 325 -16.21 -14.64 -6.40
N THR A 326 -15.18 -15.18 -5.76
CA THR A 326 -15.32 -16.17 -4.68
C THR A 326 -14.81 -15.60 -3.35
N SER A 327 -15.11 -16.28 -2.24
CA SER A 327 -14.60 -15.91 -0.91
C SER A 327 -13.09 -16.14 -0.73
N ARG A 328 -12.41 -16.76 -1.70
CA ARG A 328 -11.00 -17.17 -1.60
C ARG A 328 -10.10 -16.57 -2.69
N HIS A 329 -10.66 -15.88 -3.68
CA HIS A 329 -9.89 -15.28 -4.77
C HIS A 329 -9.72 -13.77 -4.59
N LEU A 330 -8.55 -13.28 -4.94
CA LEU A 330 -8.20 -11.87 -5.00
C LEU A 330 -7.50 -11.61 -6.34
N ALA A 331 -7.77 -10.45 -6.93
CA ALA A 331 -7.07 -10.01 -8.15
C ALA A 331 -5.64 -9.54 -7.87
N GLU A 332 -5.37 -9.12 -6.63
CA GLU A 332 -4.05 -8.75 -6.11
C GLU A 332 -3.84 -9.48 -4.79
N PHE A 333 -2.74 -10.21 -4.68
CA PHE A 333 -2.33 -10.91 -3.47
C PHE A 333 -0.80 -10.93 -3.39
N TRP A 334 -0.26 -11.50 -2.31
CA TRP A 334 1.18 -11.57 -2.09
C TRP A 334 1.61 -13.02 -2.13
N MET A 335 2.66 -13.30 -2.90
CA MET A 335 3.28 -14.62 -3.02
C MET A 335 4.61 -14.62 -2.28
N VAL A 336 4.97 -15.80 -1.76
CA VAL A 336 6.30 -16.13 -1.26
C VAL A 336 6.75 -17.31 -2.08
N GLU A 337 7.81 -17.14 -2.87
CA GLU A 337 8.23 -18.11 -3.89
C GLU A 337 9.72 -18.40 -3.68
N PRO A 338 10.07 -19.45 -2.91
CA PRO A 338 11.44 -19.93 -2.80
C PRO A 338 11.84 -20.74 -4.04
N GLU A 339 13.12 -20.71 -4.38
CA GLU A 339 13.74 -21.48 -5.44
C GLU A 339 15.10 -21.97 -4.94
N LEU A 340 15.36 -23.28 -5.06
CA LEU A 340 16.53 -23.94 -4.48
C LEU A 340 17.41 -24.51 -5.59
N ALA A 341 18.70 -24.20 -5.59
CA ALA A 341 19.61 -24.77 -6.56
C ALA A 341 19.98 -26.21 -6.18
N PHE A 342 20.08 -27.08 -7.19
CA PHE A 342 20.43 -28.51 -7.02
C PHE A 342 19.44 -29.33 -6.17
N ALA A 343 18.26 -28.79 -5.87
CA ALA A 343 17.20 -29.48 -5.15
C ALA A 343 16.40 -30.41 -6.07
N ASP A 344 15.89 -31.51 -5.50
CA ASP A 344 14.83 -32.29 -6.11
C ASP A 344 13.47 -32.07 -5.41
N LEU A 345 12.48 -32.87 -5.77
CA LEU A 345 11.13 -32.75 -5.21
C LEU A 345 11.08 -33.05 -3.70
N GLU A 346 11.91 -33.98 -3.21
CA GLU A 346 11.94 -34.31 -1.79
C GLU A 346 12.51 -33.13 -0.98
N ASP A 347 13.55 -32.48 -1.50
CA ASP A 347 14.12 -31.26 -0.90
C ASP A 347 13.10 -30.11 -0.84
N ASP A 348 12.37 -29.87 -1.92
CA ASP A 348 11.31 -28.85 -1.98
C ASP A 348 10.19 -29.13 -0.96
N MET A 349 9.72 -30.38 -0.88
CA MET A 349 8.73 -30.81 0.10
C MET A 349 9.22 -30.62 1.55
N ASN A 350 10.49 -30.93 1.82
CA ASN A 350 11.10 -30.75 3.14
C ASN A 350 11.17 -29.26 3.52
N CYS A 351 11.58 -28.40 2.59
CA CYS A 351 11.59 -26.95 2.75
C CYS A 351 10.19 -26.41 3.06
N ALA A 352 9.18 -26.79 2.27
CA ALA A 352 7.80 -26.38 2.47
C ALA A 352 7.24 -26.83 3.83
N GLU A 353 7.50 -28.07 4.26
CA GLU A 353 7.06 -28.58 5.56
C GLU A 353 7.76 -27.83 6.72
N ALA A 354 9.07 -27.62 6.62
CA ALA A 354 9.83 -26.86 7.62
C ALA A 354 9.32 -25.43 7.75
N TYR A 355 9.08 -24.75 6.63
CA TYR A 355 8.54 -23.40 6.57
C TYR A 355 7.18 -23.29 7.29
N VAL A 356 6.23 -24.16 6.97
CA VAL A 356 4.89 -24.14 7.60
C VAL A 356 4.98 -24.41 9.10
N ARG A 357 5.80 -25.39 9.53
CA ARG A 357 6.03 -25.67 10.96
C ARG A 357 6.63 -24.46 11.68
N TYR A 358 7.60 -23.78 11.07
CA TYR A 358 8.22 -22.58 11.59
C TYR A 358 7.19 -21.46 11.78
N MET A 359 6.36 -21.19 10.76
CA MET A 359 5.32 -20.15 10.81
C MET A 359 4.34 -20.40 11.97
N CYS A 360 3.88 -21.64 12.14
CA CYS A 360 2.99 -22.01 13.23
C CYS A 360 3.62 -21.78 14.61
N LYS A 361 4.86 -22.25 14.79
CA LYS A 361 5.60 -22.07 16.05
C LYS A 361 5.81 -20.58 16.35
N TRP A 362 6.20 -19.80 15.35
CA TRP A 362 6.41 -18.36 15.49
C TRP A 362 5.15 -17.64 15.97
N LEU A 363 3.98 -17.95 15.39
CA LEU A 363 2.73 -17.34 15.83
C LEU A 363 2.36 -17.71 17.27
N LEU A 364 2.54 -18.97 17.66
CA LEU A 364 2.30 -19.43 19.03
C LEU A 364 3.22 -18.73 20.04
N GLU A 365 4.46 -18.44 19.67
CA GLU A 365 5.40 -17.76 20.55
C GLU A 365 5.22 -16.24 20.59
N LYS A 366 4.94 -15.61 19.44
CA LYS A 366 4.97 -14.14 19.32
C LYS A 366 3.60 -13.49 19.36
N ARG A 367 2.51 -14.22 19.05
CA ARG A 367 1.16 -13.70 18.84
C ARG A 367 0.07 -14.58 19.44
N TYR A 368 0.37 -15.32 20.50
CA TYR A 368 -0.60 -16.17 21.19
C TYR A 368 -1.87 -15.42 21.59
N ASP A 369 -1.73 -14.20 22.10
CA ASP A 369 -2.83 -13.32 22.50
C ASP A 369 -3.80 -12.99 21.34
N ASP A 370 -3.26 -12.70 20.16
CA ASP A 370 -4.05 -12.49 18.96
C ASP A 370 -4.69 -13.81 18.47
N MET A 371 -3.98 -14.94 18.55
CA MET A 371 -4.50 -16.26 18.18
C MET A 371 -5.66 -16.70 19.09
N GLU A 372 -5.51 -16.50 20.41
CA GLU A 372 -6.54 -16.79 21.41
C GLU A 372 -7.78 -15.94 21.18
N LEU A 373 -7.60 -14.64 20.92
CA LEU A 373 -8.70 -13.75 20.54
C LEU A 373 -9.42 -14.27 19.29
N MET A 374 -8.68 -14.67 18.25
CA MET A 374 -9.27 -15.15 17.00
C MET A 374 -9.97 -16.51 17.16
N ALA A 375 -9.47 -17.40 18.02
CA ALA A 375 -10.12 -18.68 18.33
C ALA A 375 -11.40 -18.51 19.17
N GLY A 376 -11.41 -17.56 20.11
CA GLY A 376 -12.57 -17.23 20.93
C GLY A 376 -13.64 -16.41 20.21
N VAL A 377 -13.28 -15.70 19.14
CA VAL A 377 -14.24 -15.14 18.20
C VAL A 377 -14.75 -16.28 17.34
N SER A 378 -15.93 -16.84 17.64
CA SER A 378 -16.60 -17.77 16.71
C SER A 378 -16.55 -17.18 15.29
N ILE A 379 -15.74 -17.82 14.45
CA ILE A 379 -15.72 -17.62 13.00
C ILE A 379 -16.94 -18.41 12.52
N GLY A 380 -18.12 -17.83 12.74
CA GLY A 380 -19.39 -18.34 12.24
C GLY A 380 -19.62 -17.89 10.81
#